data_AF-A0A9W9DBB1-F1
#
_entry.id   AF-A0A9W9DBB1-F1
#
_cell.length_a   1.000
_cell.length_b   1.000
_cell.length_c   1.000
_cell.angle_alpha   90.00
_cell.angle_beta   90.00
_cell.angle_gamma   90.00
#
_symmetry.space_group_name_H-M   'P 1'
#
loop_
_entity.id
_entity.type
_entity.pdbx_description
1 polymer ?
#
loop_
_entity_poly.entity_id
_entity_poly.type
_entity_poly.pdbx_seq_one_letter_code
_entity_poly.pdbx_strand_id
1 'polypeptide(L)'
;MARRYGSSYSSSSSCFQSSWYTTPDALSQYARGWVFLAVYLGIFITLFVVRKRAGAGKRLIGWAYTGALFFTVLNYIFQVVLSTLSACDALNDVKSSYDTNIATLVFSWLQTMLYLYVVFYLLNIMLRKQLGQSLSVFKVVFGIDLLILGVLLLTTTAMLCQYYYWYAHRGDDWDYPSSLFATVYIDLSFNAFEILSVIGSGVLSILAVKSLKQRGMAQTSLMIWVTVLHFGILFSTVWILTQNAMQLGSAFYYTRVSREVLQWFSAVFYALSFVSVIIIARNPVWKSTAFAEEQQYAYHQEQPVYDGAQRA
;
A
#
# COMPACT_ATOMS: atom_id res chain seq x y z
N MET A 1 13.45 -30.29 -49.89
CA MET A 1 14.80 -29.71 -50.14
C MET A 1 15.10 -28.75 -49.01
N ALA A 2 15.93 -29.20 -48.06
CA ALA A 2 16.43 -28.35 -46.99
C ALA A 2 17.57 -27.48 -47.53
N ARG A 3 17.49 -26.16 -47.35
CA ARG A 3 18.64 -25.26 -47.44
C ARG A 3 18.80 -24.55 -46.10
N ARG A 4 19.65 -25.14 -45.26
CA ARG A 4 20.39 -24.41 -44.24
C ARG A 4 21.39 -23.52 -44.98
N TYR A 5 21.21 -22.20 -44.90
CA TYR A 5 22.31 -21.27 -45.03
C TYR A 5 22.61 -20.75 -43.63
N GLY A 6 23.78 -21.16 -43.13
CA GLY A 6 24.39 -20.53 -41.99
C GLY A 6 24.86 -19.14 -42.39
N SER A 7 24.36 -18.15 -41.66
CA SER A 7 25.10 -16.94 -41.36
C SER A 7 25.40 -17.00 -39.87
N SER A 8 26.65 -17.30 -39.56
CA SER A 8 27.26 -17.11 -38.26
C SER A 8 27.30 -15.62 -37.93
N TYR A 9 26.14 -15.03 -37.63
CA TYR A 9 26.13 -13.86 -36.78
C TYR A 9 26.51 -14.36 -35.40
N SER A 10 27.63 -13.86 -34.89
CA SER A 10 27.84 -13.73 -33.46
C SER A 10 26.58 -13.08 -32.88
N SER A 11 25.62 -13.91 -32.46
CA SER A 11 24.46 -13.52 -31.68
C SER A 11 25.00 -13.11 -30.33
N SER A 12 25.57 -11.92 -30.25
CA SER A 12 25.53 -11.20 -29.01
C SER A 12 24.04 -10.99 -28.77
N SER A 13 23.46 -11.77 -27.88
CA SER A 13 22.16 -11.49 -27.27
C SER A 13 22.28 -10.16 -26.51
N SER A 14 22.38 -9.05 -27.22
CA SER A 14 22.45 -7.73 -26.62
C SER A 14 21.04 -7.36 -26.24
N CYS A 15 20.61 -7.81 -25.07
CA CYS A 15 19.51 -7.18 -24.37
C CYS A 15 19.79 -5.68 -24.30
N PHE A 16 18.74 -4.86 -24.37
CA PHE A 16 18.86 -3.41 -24.46
C PHE A 16 19.55 -2.96 -25.75
N GLN A 17 18.96 -3.28 -26.91
CA GLN A 17 19.42 -2.69 -28.17
C GLN A 17 19.23 -1.16 -28.19
N SER A 18 19.89 -0.48 -29.11
CA SER A 18 19.89 0.99 -29.22
C SER A 18 18.48 1.61 -29.24
N SER A 19 17.48 0.93 -29.79
CA SER A 19 16.07 1.37 -29.79
C SER A 19 15.46 1.46 -28.40
N TRP A 20 15.81 0.57 -27.46
CA TRP A 20 15.34 0.66 -26.06
C TRP A 20 15.96 1.87 -25.33
N TYR A 21 17.19 2.24 -25.69
CA TYR A 21 17.84 3.44 -25.17
C TYR A 21 17.31 4.74 -25.78
N THR A 22 16.55 4.68 -26.89
CA THR A 22 15.97 5.88 -27.51
C THR A 22 14.74 6.43 -26.79
N THR A 23 14.18 5.68 -25.83
CA THR A 23 13.04 6.10 -25.00
C THR A 23 13.50 6.29 -23.53
N PRO A 24 13.87 7.52 -23.12
CA PRO A 24 14.32 7.81 -21.76
C PRO A 24 13.34 7.35 -20.66
N ASP A 25 12.05 7.28 -20.99
CA ASP A 25 10.98 6.77 -20.15
C ASP A 25 11.15 5.29 -19.83
N ALA A 26 11.48 4.44 -20.81
CA ALA A 26 11.64 3.01 -20.59
C ALA A 26 12.83 2.71 -19.65
N LEU A 27 13.94 3.44 -19.82
CA LEU A 27 15.10 3.32 -18.93
C LEU A 27 14.78 3.81 -17.51
N SER A 28 14.05 4.93 -17.38
CA SER A 28 13.59 5.46 -16.09
C SER A 28 12.71 4.44 -15.36
N GLN A 29 11.72 3.84 -16.04
CA GLN A 29 10.84 2.83 -15.44
C GLN A 29 11.63 1.60 -14.98
N TYR A 30 12.57 1.13 -15.79
CA TYR A 30 13.44 0.00 -15.44
C TYR A 30 14.30 0.30 -14.21
N ALA A 31 14.95 1.47 -14.17
CA ALA A 31 15.75 1.90 -13.04
C ALA A 31 14.90 2.05 -11.77
N ARG A 32 13.69 2.62 -11.88
CA ARG A 32 12.73 2.72 -10.78
C ARG A 32 12.41 1.35 -10.20
N GLY A 33 12.14 0.35 -11.06
CA GLY A 33 11.86 -1.02 -10.64
C GLY A 33 12.97 -1.59 -9.74
N TRP A 34 14.22 -1.48 -10.17
CA TRP A 34 15.38 -1.95 -9.39
C TRP A 34 15.61 -1.18 -8.09
N VAL A 35 15.56 0.15 -8.14
CA VAL A 35 15.80 1.00 -6.96
C VAL A 35 14.76 0.72 -5.89
N PHE A 36 13.48 0.70 -6.25
CA PHE A 36 12.43 0.45 -5.27
C PHE A 36 12.36 -1.01 -4.83
N LEU A 37 12.70 -1.98 -5.69
CA LEU A 37 12.89 -3.36 -5.25
C LEU A 37 13.93 -3.45 -4.14
N ALA A 38 15.09 -2.82 -4.32
CA ALA A 38 16.15 -2.79 -3.30
C ALA A 38 15.68 -2.09 -2.01
N VAL A 39 14.95 -0.97 -2.13
CA VAL A 39 14.36 -0.26 -0.98
C VAL A 39 13.38 -1.16 -0.21
N TYR A 40 12.41 -1.78 -0.88
CA TYR A 40 11.42 -2.64 -0.22
C TYR A 40 12.04 -3.90 0.38
N LEU A 41 13.06 -4.48 -0.26
CA LEU A 41 13.86 -5.56 0.34
C LEU A 41 14.56 -5.08 1.61
N GLY A 42 15.17 -3.89 1.60
CA GLY A 42 15.77 -3.28 2.79
C GLY A 42 14.77 -3.05 3.93
N ILE A 43 13.55 -2.58 3.61
CA ILE A 43 12.45 -2.45 4.57
C ILE A 43 12.05 -3.84 5.11
N PHE A 44 11.96 -4.85 4.24
CA PHE A 44 11.57 -6.21 4.61
C PHE A 44 12.60 -6.89 5.53
N ILE A 45 13.90 -6.69 5.29
CA ILE A 45 14.97 -7.16 6.19
C ILE A 45 14.88 -6.41 7.53
N THR A 46 14.73 -5.08 7.50
CA THR A 46 14.64 -4.24 8.71
C THR A 46 13.45 -4.64 9.58
N LEU A 47 12.34 -5.04 8.98
CA LEU A 47 11.14 -5.52 9.67
C LEU A 47 11.46 -6.67 10.64
N PHE A 48 12.26 -7.66 10.24
CA PHE A 48 12.61 -8.79 11.12
C PHE A 48 13.41 -8.35 12.35
N VAL A 49 14.31 -7.37 12.18
CA VAL A 49 15.11 -6.82 13.28
C VAL A 49 14.23 -6.03 14.24
N VAL A 50 13.34 -5.18 13.72
CA VAL A 50 12.46 -4.35 14.55
C VAL A 50 11.37 -5.17 15.23
N ARG A 51 10.81 -6.18 14.56
CA ARG A 51 9.78 -7.06 15.11
C ARG A 51 10.21 -7.77 16.39
N LYS A 52 11.49 -8.10 16.54
CA LYS A 52 12.00 -8.69 17.80
C LYS A 52 11.88 -7.70 18.97
N ARG A 53 12.05 -6.39 18.73
CA ARG A 53 12.14 -5.33 19.77
C ARG A 53 10.83 -4.55 20.02
N ALA A 54 9.81 -4.69 19.18
CA ALA A 54 8.64 -3.80 19.15
C ALA A 54 7.57 -3.98 20.25
N GLY A 55 7.75 -4.88 21.24
CA GLY A 55 6.78 -5.06 22.34
C GLY A 55 5.34 -5.28 21.86
N ALA A 56 4.36 -4.50 22.37
CA ALA A 56 2.96 -4.55 21.91
C ALA A 56 2.76 -3.93 20.51
N GLY A 57 3.69 -3.09 20.04
CA GLY A 57 3.72 -2.55 18.68
C GLY A 57 3.95 -3.63 17.61
N LYS A 58 4.34 -4.86 17.99
CA LYS A 58 4.43 -6.02 17.10
C LYS A 58 3.13 -6.32 16.35
N ARG A 59 1.97 -5.95 16.91
CA ARG A 59 0.67 -6.13 16.25
C ARG A 59 0.55 -5.24 15.00
N LEU A 60 1.14 -4.04 15.04
CA LEU A 60 1.13 -3.10 13.91
C LEU A 60 1.94 -3.62 12.72
N ILE A 61 3.12 -4.18 13.01
CA ILE A 61 4.00 -4.84 12.05
C ILE A 61 3.76 -6.36 11.97
N GLY A 62 2.50 -6.77 12.14
CA GLY A 62 2.07 -8.16 12.16
C GLY A 62 2.00 -8.80 10.77
N TRP A 63 1.15 -9.82 10.64
CA TRP A 63 0.97 -10.56 9.39
C TRP A 63 0.44 -9.69 8.25
N ALA A 64 -0.52 -8.79 8.51
CA ALA A 64 -1.07 -7.93 7.47
C ALA A 64 0.01 -7.00 6.87
N TYR A 65 0.81 -6.34 7.71
CA TYR A 65 1.91 -5.49 7.24
C TYR A 65 3.00 -6.30 6.51
N THR A 66 3.37 -7.45 7.06
CA THR A 66 4.36 -8.33 6.44
C THR A 66 3.87 -8.84 5.09
N GLY A 67 2.59 -9.21 4.99
CA GLY A 67 1.93 -9.65 3.76
C GLY A 67 1.87 -8.53 2.73
N ALA A 68 1.48 -7.31 3.13
CA ALA A 68 1.49 -6.15 2.25
C ALA A 68 2.89 -5.93 1.65
N LEU A 69 3.92 -5.88 2.49
CA LEU A 69 5.30 -5.68 2.04
C LEU A 69 5.83 -6.85 1.18
N PHE A 70 5.44 -8.08 1.48
CA PHE A 70 5.77 -9.26 0.68
C PHE A 70 5.17 -9.17 -0.73
N PHE A 71 3.88 -8.83 -0.85
CA PHE A 71 3.23 -8.64 -2.14
C PHE A 71 3.81 -7.44 -2.89
N THR A 72 4.23 -6.37 -2.19
CA THR A 72 4.98 -5.26 -2.82
C THR A 72 6.29 -5.74 -3.43
N VAL A 73 7.09 -6.51 -2.68
CA VAL A 73 8.37 -7.05 -3.18
C VAL A 73 8.14 -7.96 -4.39
N LEU A 74 7.15 -8.87 -4.33
CA LEU A 74 6.79 -9.70 -5.48
C LEU A 74 6.38 -8.85 -6.68
N ASN A 75 5.50 -7.88 -6.49
CA ASN A 75 5.05 -6.98 -7.54
C ASN A 75 6.24 -6.30 -8.26
N TYR A 76 7.22 -5.79 -7.51
CA TYR A 76 8.43 -5.20 -8.10
C TYR A 76 9.34 -6.23 -8.79
N ILE A 77 9.45 -7.47 -8.27
CA ILE A 77 10.18 -8.55 -8.96
C ILE A 77 9.54 -8.83 -10.31
N PHE A 78 8.22 -9.01 -10.36
CA PHE A 78 7.49 -9.27 -11.60
C PHE A 78 7.64 -8.13 -12.60
N GLN A 79 7.57 -6.88 -12.16
CA GLN A 79 7.82 -5.72 -13.02
C GLN A 79 9.23 -5.70 -13.60
N VAL A 80 10.26 -5.91 -12.77
CA VAL A 80 11.66 -5.95 -13.24
C VAL A 80 11.89 -7.09 -14.21
N VAL A 81 11.38 -8.29 -13.92
CA VAL A 81 11.49 -9.46 -14.81
C VAL A 81 10.81 -9.16 -16.15
N LEU A 82 9.59 -8.62 -16.14
CA LEU A 82 8.86 -8.27 -17.35
C LEU A 82 9.60 -7.22 -18.18
N SER A 83 10.11 -6.16 -17.53
CA SER A 83 10.89 -5.13 -18.22
C SER A 83 12.21 -5.68 -18.78
N THR A 84 12.89 -6.58 -18.08
CA THR A 84 14.10 -7.24 -18.60
C THR A 84 13.79 -8.15 -19.79
N LEU A 85 12.76 -8.98 -19.70
CA LEU A 85 12.37 -9.85 -20.81
C LEU A 85 11.93 -9.05 -22.04
N SER A 86 11.20 -7.95 -21.83
CA SER A 86 10.81 -7.01 -22.88
C SER A 86 12.03 -6.34 -23.52
N ALA A 87 12.98 -5.86 -22.72
CA ALA A 87 14.22 -5.24 -23.24
C ALA A 87 15.15 -6.23 -23.96
N CYS A 88 15.02 -7.52 -23.69
CA CYS A 88 15.77 -8.59 -24.35
C CYS A 88 15.09 -9.11 -25.63
N ASP A 89 13.91 -8.62 -26.00
CA ASP A 89 13.03 -9.26 -27.01
C ASP A 89 12.84 -10.78 -26.76
N ALA A 90 12.99 -11.20 -25.50
CA ALA A 90 12.83 -12.60 -25.10
C ALA A 90 11.35 -12.95 -24.85
N LEU A 91 10.51 -11.92 -24.75
CA LEU A 91 9.06 -12.04 -24.57
C LEU A 91 8.39 -12.36 -25.91
N ASN A 92 8.66 -13.55 -26.44
CA ASN A 92 8.14 -13.99 -27.75
C ASN A 92 6.63 -14.32 -27.74
N ASP A 93 6.01 -14.41 -26.56
CA ASP A 93 4.59 -14.71 -26.42
C ASP A 93 3.86 -13.55 -25.71
N VAL A 94 2.99 -12.89 -26.47
CA VAL A 94 2.10 -11.83 -26.03
C VAL A 94 1.23 -12.30 -24.85
N LYS A 95 0.85 -13.59 -24.84
CA LYS A 95 0.05 -14.18 -23.75
C LYS A 95 0.80 -14.16 -22.42
N SER A 96 2.08 -14.53 -22.41
CA SER A 96 2.91 -14.52 -21.20
C SER A 96 3.04 -13.11 -20.60
N SER A 97 3.05 -12.08 -21.45
CA SER A 97 3.04 -10.67 -20.99
C SER A 97 1.76 -10.34 -20.22
N TYR A 98 0.60 -10.72 -20.76
CA TYR A 98 -0.70 -10.46 -20.15
C TYR A 98 -0.92 -11.25 -18.87
N ASP A 99 -0.52 -12.52 -18.83
CA ASP A 99 -0.60 -13.32 -17.60
C ASP A 99 0.24 -12.70 -16.47
N THR A 100 1.42 -12.16 -16.82
CA THR A 100 2.30 -11.43 -15.88
C THR A 100 1.65 -10.13 -15.39
N ASN A 101 0.99 -9.38 -16.28
CA ASN A 101 0.25 -8.17 -15.90
C ASN A 101 -0.94 -8.49 -14.97
N ILE A 102 -1.67 -9.58 -15.24
CA ILE A 102 -2.74 -10.07 -14.36
C ILE A 102 -2.19 -10.38 -12.96
N ALA A 103 -1.07 -11.11 -12.87
CA ALA A 103 -0.44 -11.40 -11.59
C ALA A 103 -0.03 -10.13 -10.84
N THR A 104 0.58 -9.17 -11.56
CA THR A 104 0.97 -7.85 -11.03
C THR A 104 -0.23 -7.09 -10.45
N LEU A 105 -1.37 -7.09 -11.15
CA LEU A 105 -2.61 -6.49 -10.66
C LEU A 105 -3.13 -7.15 -9.40
N VAL A 106 -3.16 -8.48 -9.34
CA VAL A 106 -3.63 -9.23 -8.17
C VAL A 106 -2.73 -8.97 -6.96
N PHE A 107 -1.41 -8.96 -7.14
CA PHE A 107 -0.49 -8.60 -6.07
C PHE A 107 -0.65 -7.14 -5.65
N SER A 108 -0.92 -6.24 -6.60
CA SER A 108 -1.20 -4.84 -6.31
C SER A 108 -2.48 -4.65 -5.49
N TRP A 109 -3.53 -5.42 -5.79
CA TRP A 109 -4.75 -5.45 -5.00
C TRP A 109 -4.49 -5.94 -3.57
N LEU A 110 -3.83 -7.08 -3.43
CA LEU A 110 -3.53 -7.69 -2.13
C LEU A 110 -2.64 -6.79 -1.26
N GLN A 111 -1.59 -6.19 -1.83
CA GLN A 111 -0.74 -5.27 -1.07
C GLN A 111 -1.53 -4.07 -0.56
N THR A 112 -2.37 -3.46 -1.42
CA THR A 112 -3.10 -2.23 -1.08
C THR A 112 -4.13 -2.52 -0.01
N MET A 113 -4.92 -3.59 -0.15
CA MET A 113 -5.91 -3.97 0.86
C MET A 113 -5.29 -4.26 2.23
N LEU A 114 -4.21 -5.04 2.27
CA LEU A 114 -3.52 -5.35 3.52
C LEU A 114 -2.89 -4.09 4.13
N TYR A 115 -2.37 -3.19 3.30
CA TYR A 115 -1.77 -1.95 3.75
C TYR A 115 -2.81 -0.97 4.32
N LEU A 116 -3.93 -0.76 3.64
CA LEU A 116 -5.06 0.04 4.12
C LEU A 116 -5.63 -0.53 5.42
N TYR A 117 -5.73 -1.86 5.54
CA TYR A 117 -6.12 -2.50 6.80
C TYR A 117 -5.15 -2.15 7.95
N VAL A 118 -3.84 -2.14 7.71
CA VAL A 118 -2.85 -1.77 8.73
C VAL A 118 -2.98 -0.31 9.13
N VAL A 119 -3.08 0.61 8.16
CA VAL A 119 -3.08 2.05 8.41
C VAL A 119 -4.41 2.55 8.96
N PHE A 120 -5.54 2.16 8.37
CA PHE A 120 -6.84 2.71 8.75
C PHE A 120 -7.42 1.97 9.95
N TYR A 121 -7.47 0.64 9.89
CA TYR A 121 -8.10 -0.12 10.95
C TYR A 121 -7.14 -0.33 12.13
N LEU A 122 -5.98 -0.92 11.88
CA LEU A 122 -5.17 -1.46 12.97
C LEU A 122 -4.44 -0.36 13.76
N LEU A 123 -3.86 0.65 13.09
CA LEU A 123 -3.23 1.78 13.75
C LEU A 123 -4.23 2.58 14.61
N ASN A 124 -5.39 2.96 14.05
CA ASN A 124 -6.38 3.75 14.79
C ASN A 124 -6.97 2.99 15.97
N ILE A 125 -7.26 1.70 15.82
CA ILE A 125 -7.73 0.85 16.93
C ILE A 125 -6.67 0.76 18.03
N MET A 126 -5.38 0.58 17.66
CA MET A 126 -4.30 0.53 18.65
C MET A 126 -4.13 1.86 19.40
N LEU A 127 -4.17 3.00 18.71
CA LEU A 127 -4.09 4.33 19.32
C LEU A 127 -5.27 4.58 20.28
N ARG A 128 -6.50 4.24 19.87
CA ARG A 128 -7.70 4.40 20.72
C ARG A 128 -7.69 3.47 21.91
N LYS A 129 -7.15 2.25 21.77
CA LYS A 129 -7.00 1.32 22.89
C LYS A 129 -6.13 1.92 23.99
N GLN A 130 -5.08 2.68 23.64
CA GLN A 130 -4.24 3.38 24.63
C GLN A 130 -4.98 4.53 25.35
N LEU A 131 -6.08 5.04 24.78
CA LEU A 131 -6.90 6.08 25.40
C LEU A 131 -7.99 5.53 26.34
N GLY A 132 -8.22 4.22 26.35
CA GLY A 132 -9.31 3.58 27.11
C GLY A 132 -10.70 3.82 26.51
N GLN A 133 -10.80 4.27 25.25
CA GLN A 133 -12.08 4.53 24.60
C GLN A 133 -12.77 3.23 24.16
N SER A 134 -14.11 3.23 24.14
CA SER A 134 -14.89 2.13 23.60
C SER A 134 -14.57 1.94 22.11
N LEU A 135 -14.12 0.73 21.76
CA LEU A 135 -13.64 0.43 20.41
C LEU A 135 -14.76 -0.01 19.46
N SER A 136 -15.95 -0.34 19.96
CA SER A 136 -17.01 -1.00 19.19
C SER A 136 -17.47 -0.18 17.99
N VAL A 137 -17.76 1.11 18.18
CA VAL A 137 -18.22 1.99 17.10
C VAL A 137 -17.13 2.16 16.03
N PHE A 138 -15.88 2.40 16.44
CA PHE A 138 -14.78 2.60 15.49
C PHE A 138 -14.44 1.34 14.69
N LYS A 139 -14.56 0.15 15.29
CA LYS A 139 -14.38 -1.12 14.55
C LYS A 139 -15.39 -1.26 13.42
N VAL A 140 -16.64 -0.89 13.67
CA VAL A 140 -17.70 -0.95 12.65
C VAL A 140 -17.44 0.07 11.55
N VAL A 141 -17.13 1.33 11.91
CA VAL A 141 -16.86 2.40 10.93
C VAL A 141 -15.67 2.06 10.03
N PHE A 142 -14.51 1.70 10.61
CA PHE A 142 -13.35 1.32 9.81
C PHE A 142 -13.54 0.00 9.04
N GLY A 143 -14.38 -0.91 9.55
CA GLY A 143 -14.74 -2.13 8.85
C GLY A 143 -15.58 -1.87 7.60
N ILE A 144 -16.58 -0.99 7.70
CA ILE A 144 -17.43 -0.58 6.56
C ILE A 144 -16.59 0.15 5.52
N ASP A 145 -15.74 1.08 5.95
CA ASP A 145 -14.83 1.83 5.07
C ASP A 145 -13.92 0.88 4.26
N LEU A 146 -13.26 -0.07 4.92
CA LEU A 146 -12.45 -1.07 4.25
C LEU A 146 -13.25 -2.03 3.36
N LEU A 147 -14.50 -2.33 3.71
CA LEU A 147 -15.38 -3.15 2.87
C LEU A 147 -15.69 -2.43 1.56
N ILE A 148 -16.05 -1.15 1.62
CA ILE A 148 -16.34 -0.33 0.43
C ILE A 148 -15.10 -0.25 -0.46
N LEU A 149 -13.95 0.12 0.11
CA LEU A 149 -12.68 0.18 -0.63
C LEU A 149 -12.30 -1.18 -1.22
N GLY A 150 -12.54 -2.27 -0.47
CA GLY A 150 -12.27 -3.63 -0.92
C GLY A 150 -13.13 -4.07 -2.10
N VAL A 151 -14.43 -3.78 -2.07
CA VAL A 151 -15.34 -4.09 -3.18
C VAL A 151 -14.97 -3.27 -4.42
N LEU A 152 -14.70 -1.98 -4.27
CA LEU A 152 -14.30 -1.12 -5.39
C LEU A 152 -12.99 -1.61 -6.02
N LEU A 153 -11.96 -1.86 -5.21
CA LEU A 153 -10.66 -2.31 -5.72
C LEU A 153 -10.72 -3.71 -6.32
N LEU A 154 -11.49 -4.63 -5.73
CA LEU A 154 -11.72 -5.96 -6.29
C LEU A 154 -12.41 -5.86 -7.65
N THR A 155 -13.43 -5.00 -7.77
CA THR A 155 -14.17 -4.80 -9.03
C THR A 155 -13.26 -4.25 -10.11
N THR A 156 -12.49 -3.20 -9.82
CA THR A 156 -11.48 -2.64 -10.76
C THR A 156 -10.47 -3.71 -11.19
N THR A 157 -9.95 -4.47 -10.22
CA THR A 157 -8.96 -5.53 -10.49
C THR A 157 -9.54 -6.63 -11.37
N ALA A 158 -10.77 -7.08 -11.08
CA ALA A 158 -11.45 -8.10 -11.86
C ALA A 158 -11.72 -7.63 -13.29
N MET A 159 -12.14 -6.38 -13.49
CA MET A 159 -12.36 -5.81 -14.82
C MET A 159 -11.06 -5.67 -15.62
N LEU A 160 -9.96 -5.24 -14.99
CA LEU A 160 -8.64 -5.17 -15.65
C LEU A 160 -8.09 -6.57 -15.97
N CYS A 161 -8.23 -7.53 -15.05
CA CYS A 161 -7.80 -8.91 -15.30
C CYS A 161 -8.60 -9.52 -16.45
N GLN A 162 -9.91 -9.29 -16.46
CA GLN A 162 -10.79 -9.66 -17.55
C GLN A 162 -10.27 -9.02 -18.85
N TYR A 163 -10.08 -7.70 -18.89
CA TYR A 163 -9.55 -6.98 -20.06
C TYR A 163 -8.28 -7.62 -20.61
N TYR A 164 -7.27 -7.86 -19.78
CA TYR A 164 -6.02 -8.48 -20.21
C TYR A 164 -6.17 -9.92 -20.68
N TYR A 165 -7.03 -10.71 -20.01
CA TYR A 165 -7.30 -12.09 -20.41
C TYR A 165 -7.94 -12.16 -21.80
N TRP A 166 -8.93 -11.31 -22.07
CA TRP A 166 -9.62 -11.27 -23.37
C TRP A 166 -8.71 -10.81 -24.48
N TYR A 167 -7.92 -9.76 -24.24
CA TYR A 167 -6.96 -9.25 -25.21
C TYR A 167 -5.92 -10.32 -25.60
N ALA A 168 -5.45 -11.11 -24.63
CA ALA A 168 -4.51 -12.19 -24.87
C ALA A 168 -5.07 -13.37 -25.70
N HIS A 169 -6.40 -13.60 -25.69
CA HIS A 169 -6.98 -14.85 -26.19
C HIS A 169 -7.95 -14.72 -27.36
N ARG A 170 -8.54 -13.55 -27.63
CA ARG A 170 -9.60 -13.41 -28.65
C ARG A 170 -9.31 -12.47 -29.82
N GLY A 171 -8.21 -11.73 -29.81
CA GLY A 171 -7.90 -10.76 -30.86
C GLY A 171 -8.89 -9.57 -30.89
N ASP A 172 -8.64 -8.63 -31.80
CA ASP A 172 -9.23 -7.27 -31.85
C ASP A 172 -10.74 -7.20 -32.18
N ASP A 173 -11.45 -8.32 -32.36
CA ASP A 173 -12.79 -8.38 -32.96
C ASP A 173 -13.98 -7.99 -32.04
N TRP A 174 -13.76 -7.34 -30.89
CA TRP A 174 -14.84 -6.96 -29.96
C TRP A 174 -14.92 -5.43 -29.72
N ASP A 175 -16.13 -4.93 -29.47
CA ASP A 175 -16.41 -3.53 -29.11
C ASP A 175 -15.87 -3.23 -27.69
N TYR A 176 -14.54 -3.10 -27.60
CA TYR A 176 -13.75 -2.95 -26.37
C TYR A 176 -13.86 -1.63 -25.59
N PRO A 177 -14.16 -0.45 -26.18
CA PRO A 177 -13.90 0.82 -25.48
C PRO A 177 -14.77 1.02 -24.23
N SER A 178 -16.00 0.50 -24.21
CA SER A 178 -16.94 0.71 -23.09
C SER A 178 -16.47 0.12 -21.76
N SER A 179 -15.82 -1.05 -21.79
CA SER A 179 -15.35 -1.75 -20.57
C SER A 179 -14.15 -1.07 -19.91
N LEU A 180 -13.25 -0.49 -20.71
CA LEU A 180 -12.06 0.20 -20.22
C LEU A 180 -12.45 1.54 -19.58
N PHE A 181 -13.34 2.31 -20.21
CA PHE A 181 -13.86 3.54 -19.60
C PHE A 181 -14.56 3.27 -18.26
N ALA A 182 -15.42 2.26 -18.19
CA ALA A 182 -16.07 1.86 -16.94
C ALA A 182 -15.05 1.53 -15.84
N THR A 183 -13.97 0.81 -16.19
CA THR A 183 -12.88 0.49 -15.27
C THR A 183 -12.19 1.74 -14.72
N VAL A 184 -11.91 2.72 -15.58
CA VAL A 184 -11.29 4.00 -15.16
C VAL A 184 -12.22 4.78 -14.22
N TYR A 185 -13.54 4.79 -14.46
CA TYR A 185 -14.48 5.45 -13.55
C TYR A 185 -14.55 4.79 -12.17
N ILE A 186 -14.51 3.45 -12.10
CA ILE A 186 -14.48 2.72 -10.83
C ILE A 186 -13.15 2.97 -10.12
N ASP A 187 -12.03 2.98 -10.84
CA ASP A 187 -10.73 3.31 -10.28
C ASP A 187 -10.68 4.75 -9.74
N LEU A 188 -11.22 5.72 -10.47
CA LEU A 188 -11.39 7.10 -9.95
C LEU A 188 -12.21 7.13 -8.66
N SER A 189 -13.31 6.37 -8.63
CA SER A 189 -14.16 6.26 -7.44
C SER A 189 -13.38 5.68 -6.27
N PHE A 190 -12.64 4.58 -6.49
CA PHE A 190 -11.76 3.98 -5.49
C PHE A 190 -10.75 4.99 -4.94
N ASN A 191 -10.00 5.68 -5.81
CA ASN A 191 -8.99 6.65 -5.40
C ASN A 191 -9.61 7.84 -4.63
N ALA A 192 -10.82 8.28 -5.03
CA ALA A 192 -11.54 9.35 -4.33
C ALA A 192 -11.97 8.92 -2.91
N PHE A 193 -12.54 7.72 -2.78
CA PHE A 193 -12.87 7.17 -1.46
C PHE A 193 -11.61 6.95 -0.63
N GLU A 194 -10.54 6.42 -1.21
CA GLU A 194 -9.27 6.23 -0.51
C GLU A 194 -8.73 7.54 0.05
N ILE A 195 -8.76 8.64 -0.71
CA ILE A 195 -8.35 9.97 -0.21
C ILE A 195 -9.19 10.39 1.01
N LEU A 196 -10.52 10.24 0.94
CA LEU A 196 -11.40 10.57 2.07
C LEU A 196 -11.07 9.71 3.30
N SER A 197 -10.84 8.41 3.11
CA SER A 197 -10.45 7.48 4.17
C SER A 197 -9.08 7.81 4.76
N VAL A 198 -8.08 8.17 3.93
CA VAL A 198 -6.75 8.62 4.38
C VAL A 198 -6.87 9.89 5.22
N ILE A 199 -7.65 10.88 4.78
CA ILE A 199 -7.85 12.14 5.51
C ILE A 199 -8.57 11.86 6.84
N GLY A 200 -9.67 11.10 6.81
CA GLY A 200 -10.43 10.73 8.00
C GLY A 200 -9.58 9.98 9.01
N SER A 201 -8.89 8.92 8.58
CA SER A 201 -7.93 8.17 9.40
C SER A 201 -6.81 9.06 9.94
N GLY A 202 -6.28 9.97 9.12
CA GLY A 202 -5.22 10.89 9.50
C GLY A 202 -5.65 11.83 10.61
N VAL A 203 -6.81 12.46 10.49
CA VAL A 203 -7.35 13.34 11.52
C VAL A 203 -7.57 12.56 12.83
N LEU A 204 -8.19 11.37 12.76
CA LEU A 204 -8.47 10.57 13.96
C LEU A 204 -7.19 10.10 14.66
N SER A 205 -6.18 9.67 13.90
CA SER A 205 -4.90 9.23 14.46
C SER A 205 -4.12 10.39 15.07
N ILE A 206 -4.10 11.57 14.44
CA ILE A 206 -3.45 12.78 14.98
C ILE A 206 -4.14 13.23 16.27
N LEU A 207 -5.48 13.26 16.30
CA LEU A 207 -6.24 13.59 17.51
C LEU A 207 -5.96 12.60 18.65
N ALA A 208 -5.88 11.31 18.33
CA ALA A 208 -5.55 10.28 19.32
C ALA A 208 -4.12 10.47 19.87
N VAL A 209 -3.14 10.72 19.01
CA VAL A 209 -1.76 11.01 19.43
C VAL A 209 -1.66 12.29 20.25
N LYS A 210 -2.40 13.36 19.88
CA LYS A 210 -2.46 14.60 20.66
C LYS A 210 -3.02 14.35 22.06
N SER A 211 -4.07 13.54 22.18
CA SER A 211 -4.64 13.14 23.47
C SER A 211 -3.65 12.31 24.30
N LEU A 212 -2.93 11.35 23.68
CA LEU A 212 -1.87 10.59 24.36
C LEU A 212 -0.69 11.48 24.81
N LYS A 213 -0.36 12.52 24.03
CA LYS A 213 0.67 13.50 24.38
C LYS A 213 0.24 14.36 25.58
N GLN A 214 -1.02 14.79 25.61
CA GLN A 214 -1.59 15.53 26.75
C GLN A 214 -1.54 14.72 28.05
N ARG A 215 -1.64 13.38 27.96
CA ARG A 215 -1.49 12.45 29.08
C ARG A 215 -0.03 12.09 29.41
N GLY A 216 0.96 12.69 28.74
CA GLY A 216 2.39 12.41 28.96
C GLY A 216 2.87 11.05 28.44
N MET A 217 2.04 10.29 27.71
CA MET A 217 2.36 8.93 27.26
C MET A 217 3.06 8.91 25.89
N ALA A 218 2.78 9.89 25.02
CA ALA A 218 3.32 9.94 23.67
C ALA A 218 4.40 11.01 23.51
N GLN A 219 5.48 10.65 22.82
CA GLN A 219 6.53 11.57 22.38
C GLN A 219 6.09 12.36 21.14
N THR A 220 6.60 13.59 20.97
CA THR A 220 6.38 14.40 19.75
C THR A 220 6.79 13.67 18.47
N SER A 221 7.77 12.76 18.55
CA SER A 221 8.19 11.91 17.43
C SER A 221 7.04 11.08 16.86
N LEU A 222 6.12 10.56 17.69
CA LEU A 222 4.99 9.76 17.23
C LEU A 222 4.06 10.58 16.32
N MET A 223 3.80 11.83 16.68
CA MET A 223 2.96 12.73 15.91
C MET A 223 3.56 12.99 14.53
N ILE A 224 4.86 13.27 14.47
CA ILE A 224 5.58 13.51 13.21
C ILE A 224 5.46 12.28 12.29
N TRP A 225 5.74 11.08 12.80
CA TRP A 225 5.68 9.87 11.96
C TRP A 225 4.27 9.50 11.53
N VAL A 226 3.24 9.75 12.35
CA VAL A 226 1.84 9.57 11.94
C VAL A 226 1.45 10.57 10.85
N THR A 227 1.93 11.82 10.93
CA THR A 227 1.73 12.82 9.88
C THR A 227 2.46 12.42 8.59
N VAL A 228 3.73 12.00 8.68
CA VAL A 228 4.51 11.53 7.51
C VAL A 228 3.85 10.33 6.85
N LEU A 229 3.32 9.39 7.65
CA LEU A 229 2.57 8.23 7.17
C LEU A 229 1.38 8.65 6.29
N HIS A 230 0.47 9.46 6.84
CA HIS A 230 -0.74 9.86 6.13
C HIS A 230 -0.45 10.79 4.96
N PHE A 231 0.53 11.70 5.10
CA PHE A 231 0.97 12.56 4.01
C PHE A 231 1.55 11.74 2.86
N GLY A 232 2.37 10.72 3.14
CA GLY A 232 2.97 9.88 2.11
C GLY A 232 1.91 9.09 1.32
N ILE A 233 0.92 8.53 2.01
CA ILE A 233 -0.20 7.82 1.35
C ILE A 233 -1.05 8.82 0.55
N LEU A 234 -1.46 9.93 1.17
CA LEU A 234 -2.29 10.95 0.52
C LEU A 234 -1.64 11.50 -0.75
N PHE A 235 -0.34 11.82 -0.69
CA PHE A 235 0.40 12.31 -1.86
C PHE A 235 0.39 11.27 -2.99
N SER A 236 0.64 10.01 -2.66
CA SER A 236 0.62 8.92 -3.65
C SER A 236 -0.77 8.74 -4.27
N THR A 237 -1.83 8.72 -3.46
CA THR A 237 -3.21 8.51 -3.94
C THR A 237 -3.72 9.69 -4.76
N VAL A 238 -3.46 10.94 -4.34
CA VAL A 238 -3.80 12.15 -5.12
C VAL A 238 -3.11 12.12 -6.48
N TRP A 239 -1.87 11.64 -6.52
CA TRP A 239 -1.14 11.51 -7.77
C TRP A 239 -1.75 10.45 -8.70
N ILE A 240 -2.07 9.27 -8.18
CA ILE A 240 -2.72 8.20 -8.95
C ILE A 240 -4.08 8.69 -9.48
N LEU A 241 -4.90 9.33 -8.62
CA LEU A 241 -6.16 9.94 -9.03
C LEU A 241 -5.98 10.92 -10.19
N THR A 242 -4.96 11.78 -10.09
CA THR A 242 -4.65 12.78 -11.12
C THR A 242 -4.27 12.11 -12.45
N GLN A 243 -3.43 11.06 -12.42
CA GLN A 243 -3.09 10.30 -13.63
C GLN A 243 -4.32 9.67 -14.28
N ASN A 244 -5.21 9.09 -13.49
CA ASN A 244 -6.43 8.44 -13.99
C ASN A 244 -7.41 9.46 -14.55
N ALA A 245 -7.57 10.62 -13.90
CA ALA A 245 -8.42 11.70 -14.39
C ALA A 245 -7.92 12.27 -15.72
N MET A 246 -6.60 12.36 -15.89
CA MET A 246 -5.98 12.80 -17.15
C MET A 246 -6.20 11.80 -18.29
N GLN A 247 -6.29 10.50 -18.03
CA GLN A 247 -6.61 9.53 -19.07
C GLN A 247 -8.01 9.75 -19.67
N LEU A 248 -8.93 10.33 -18.90
CA LEU A 248 -10.28 10.69 -19.38
C LEU A 248 -10.34 12.08 -20.01
N GLY A 249 -9.55 13.03 -19.49
CA GLY A 249 -9.50 14.39 -19.98
C GLY A 249 -8.50 14.54 -21.12
N SER A 250 -8.97 14.61 -22.37
CA SER A 250 -8.15 14.88 -23.57
C SER A 250 -7.44 16.24 -23.59
N ALA A 251 -7.48 17.01 -22.48
CA ALA A 251 -7.21 18.44 -22.42
C ALA A 251 -5.85 18.82 -21.81
N PHE A 252 -5.11 17.91 -21.19
CA PHE A 252 -3.82 18.24 -20.57
C PHE A 252 -2.69 17.43 -21.20
N TYR A 253 -1.86 18.11 -22.00
CA TYR A 253 -0.60 17.58 -22.53
C TYR A 253 0.44 17.45 -21.41
N TYR A 254 0.29 16.43 -20.56
CA TYR A 254 1.36 16.04 -19.65
C TYR A 254 2.44 15.31 -20.45
N THR A 255 3.68 15.82 -20.42
CA THR A 255 4.78 15.13 -21.08
C THR A 255 5.02 13.78 -20.40
N ARG A 256 5.44 12.75 -21.15
CA ARG A 256 5.81 11.44 -20.59
C ARG A 256 6.85 11.58 -19.46
N VAL A 257 7.79 12.51 -19.60
CA VAL A 257 8.81 12.83 -18.60
C VAL A 257 8.19 13.24 -17.26
N SER A 258 7.20 14.14 -17.29
CA SER A 258 6.53 14.59 -16.06
C SER A 258 5.78 13.46 -15.37
N ARG A 259 5.18 12.53 -16.13
CA ARG A 259 4.54 11.32 -15.59
C ARG A 259 5.56 10.44 -14.85
N GLU A 260 6.73 10.21 -15.45
CA GLU A 260 7.81 9.41 -14.87
C GLU A 260 8.35 10.02 -13.58
N VAL A 261 8.66 11.32 -13.57
CA VAL A 261 9.17 12.01 -12.38
C VAL A 261 8.22 11.86 -11.20
N LEU A 262 6.93 11.99 -11.44
CA LEU A 262 5.94 11.92 -10.37
C LEU A 262 5.67 10.47 -9.93
N GLN A 263 5.84 9.49 -10.82
CA GLN A 263 5.88 8.08 -10.44
C GLN A 263 7.06 7.75 -9.50
N TRP A 264 8.22 8.38 -9.69
CA TRP A 264 9.34 8.28 -8.75
C TRP A 264 8.97 8.88 -7.39
N PHE A 265 8.42 10.10 -7.36
CA PHE A 265 8.00 10.73 -6.10
C PHE A 265 6.94 9.92 -5.37
N SER A 266 5.90 9.44 -6.07
CA SER A 266 4.87 8.57 -5.49
C SER A 266 5.48 7.32 -4.87
N ALA A 267 6.42 6.66 -5.55
CA ALA A 267 7.11 5.50 -4.99
C ALA A 267 7.97 5.85 -3.75
N VAL A 268 8.65 7.01 -3.73
CA VAL A 268 9.38 7.49 -2.54
C VAL A 268 8.43 7.68 -1.36
N PHE A 269 7.32 8.40 -1.56
CA PHE A 269 6.36 8.67 -0.49
C PHE A 269 5.64 7.41 -0.01
N TYR A 270 5.34 6.49 -0.92
CA TYR A 270 4.77 5.19 -0.57
C TYR A 270 5.78 4.34 0.22
N ALA A 271 7.05 4.28 -0.17
CA ALA A 271 8.09 3.60 0.61
C ALA A 271 8.30 4.25 2.00
N LEU A 272 8.31 5.58 2.08
CA LEU A 272 8.37 6.32 3.35
C LEU A 272 7.18 6.01 4.25
N SER A 273 6.01 5.76 3.69
CA SER A 273 4.83 5.37 4.45
C SER A 273 5.03 4.00 5.12
N PHE A 274 5.60 3.01 4.40
CA PHE A 274 5.97 1.72 4.99
C PHE A 274 7.00 1.86 6.12
N VAL A 275 8.04 2.68 5.91
CA VAL A 275 9.05 2.97 6.95
C VAL A 275 8.41 3.62 8.17
N SER A 276 7.48 4.56 7.97
CA SER A 276 6.78 5.26 9.05
C SER A 276 6.01 4.28 9.93
N VAL A 277 5.35 3.26 9.36
CA VAL A 277 4.69 2.22 10.15
C VAL A 277 5.66 1.47 11.06
N ILE A 278 6.86 1.13 10.58
CA ILE A 278 7.90 0.47 11.39
C ILE A 278 8.34 1.36 12.55
N ILE A 279 8.56 2.65 12.30
CA ILE A 279 8.99 3.60 13.32
C ILE A 279 7.88 3.83 14.36
N ILE A 280 6.62 3.97 13.92
CA ILE A 280 5.46 4.05 14.79
C ILE A 280 5.38 2.79 15.65
N ALA A 281 5.54 1.60 15.09
CA ALA A 281 5.48 0.33 15.83
C ALA A 281 6.57 0.22 16.90
N ARG A 282 7.72 0.88 16.73
CA ARG A 282 8.81 0.89 17.72
C ARG A 282 8.60 1.92 18.84
N ASN A 283 7.60 2.79 18.73
CA ASN A 283 7.43 3.88 19.68
C ASN A 283 7.20 3.37 21.13
N PRO A 284 7.81 4.00 22.16
CA PRO A 284 7.65 3.59 23.55
C PRO A 284 6.21 3.61 24.06
N VAL A 285 5.30 4.37 23.42
CA VAL A 285 3.88 4.45 23.81
C VAL A 285 3.22 3.07 23.93
N TRP A 286 3.69 2.08 23.16
CA TRP A 286 3.14 0.72 23.17
C TRP A 286 3.55 -0.11 24.39
N LYS A 287 4.51 0.35 25.21
CA LYS A 287 4.95 -0.35 26.43
C LYS A 287 4.14 0.06 27.67
N SER A 288 3.39 1.16 27.60
CA SER A 288 2.80 1.84 28.77
C SER A 288 1.39 1.35 29.14
N THR A 289 1.07 0.07 28.93
CA THR A 289 -0.27 -0.48 29.27
C THR A 289 -0.53 -0.63 30.77
N ALA A 290 0.45 -0.32 31.63
CA ALA A 290 0.35 -0.44 33.09
C ALA A 290 -0.83 0.35 33.72
N PHE A 291 -1.19 1.51 33.16
CA PHE A 291 -2.26 2.34 33.73
C PHE A 291 -3.68 1.82 33.48
N ALA A 292 -3.89 0.97 32.45
CA ALA A 292 -5.20 0.41 32.17
C ALA A 292 -5.57 -0.73 33.13
N GLU A 293 -4.58 -1.46 33.66
CA GLU A 293 -4.84 -2.46 34.69
C GLU A 293 -5.06 -1.80 36.07
N GLU A 294 -4.27 -0.79 36.45
CA GLU A 294 -4.42 -0.13 37.75
C GLU A 294 -5.78 0.57 37.95
N GLN A 295 -6.32 1.22 36.92
CA GLN A 295 -7.66 1.84 37.03
C GLN A 295 -8.80 0.82 37.13
N GLN A 296 -8.61 -0.38 36.57
CA GLN A 296 -9.64 -1.42 36.58
C GLN A 296 -9.68 -2.17 37.93
N TYR A 297 -8.56 -2.21 38.66
CA TYR A 297 -8.53 -2.71 40.04
C TYR A 297 -8.97 -1.67 41.08
N ALA A 298 -8.72 -0.38 40.85
CA ALA A 298 -9.11 0.68 41.77
C ALA A 298 -10.64 0.84 41.92
N TYR A 299 -11.42 0.48 40.89
CA TYR A 299 -12.89 0.54 40.92
C TYR A 299 -13.55 -0.68 41.57
N HIS A 300 -12.81 -1.78 41.80
CA HIS A 300 -13.34 -2.99 42.46
C HIS A 300 -12.96 -3.10 43.94
N GLN A 301 -12.27 -2.10 44.51
CA GLN A 301 -12.20 -1.92 45.96
C GLN A 301 -13.40 -1.10 46.45
N GLU A 302 -14.61 -1.66 46.30
CA GLU A 302 -15.73 -1.27 47.15
C GLU A 302 -15.37 -1.64 48.59
N GLN A 303 -15.39 -0.62 49.45
CA GLN A 303 -15.08 -0.71 50.87
C GLN A 303 -16.01 -1.71 51.57
N PRO A 304 -15.54 -2.57 52.49
CA PRO A 304 -16.44 -3.24 53.40
C PRO A 304 -17.09 -2.17 54.30
N VAL A 305 -18.39 -1.94 54.08
CA VAL A 305 -19.25 -1.17 54.97
C VAL A 305 -19.31 -1.93 56.30
N TYR A 306 -18.60 -1.44 57.31
CA TYR A 306 -18.83 -1.85 58.69
C TYR A 306 -20.11 -1.17 59.17
N ASP A 307 -21.22 -1.92 59.15
CA ASP A 307 -22.43 -1.54 59.87
C ASP A 307 -22.15 -1.60 61.38
N GLY A 308 -21.75 -0.46 61.92
CA GLY A 308 -21.76 -0.21 63.36
C GLY A 308 -23.20 -0.08 63.83
N ALA A 309 -23.87 -1.19 64.11
CA ALA A 309 -25.16 -1.18 64.80
C ALA A 309 -25.52 -2.54 65.41
N GLN A 310 -24.98 -2.84 66.60
CA GLN A 310 -25.79 -3.56 67.59
C GLN A 310 -25.84 -2.74 68.89
N ARG A 311 -27.08 -2.33 69.18
CA ARG A 311 -27.55 -1.51 70.28
C ARG A 311 -27.65 -2.34 71.57
N ALA A 312 -27.56 -1.58 72.68
CA ALA A 312 -28.09 -1.80 74.03
C ALA A 312 -27.40 -2.86 74.90
#